data_AF-A0A0R1KI25-F1
#
_entry.id   AF-A0A0R1KI25-F1
#
_cell.length_a   1.000
_cell.length_b   1.000
_cell.length_c   1.000
_cell.angle_alpha   90.00
_cell.angle_beta   90.00
_cell.angle_gamma   90.00
#
_symmetry.space_group_name_H-M   'P 1'
#
loop_
_entity.id
_entity.type
_entity.pdbx_description
1 polymer ?
#
loop_
_entity_poly.entity_id
_entity_poly.type
_entity_poly.pdbx_seq_one_letter_code
_entity_poly.pdbx_strand_id
1 'polypeptide(L)' 'MRYGEIIGLTWKDINFDKHTIDINNTHGYKYRTGFKPTKIHSSIRKLDIDPITVKMLKNLKYE' A
#
# COMPACT_ATOMS: atom_id res chain seq x y z
N MET A 1 -5.70 0.14 7.32
CA MET A 1 -5.70 -0.56 6.00
C MET A 1 -6.28 -1.94 6.16
N ARG A 2 -6.90 -2.50 5.12
CA ARG A 2 -7.34 -3.90 5.12
C ARG A 2 -6.17 -4.81 4.76
N TYR A 3 -6.18 -6.05 5.26
CA TYR A 3 -5.09 -7.01 5.06
C TYR A 3 -4.72 -7.23 3.57
N GLY A 4 -5.70 -7.34 2.68
CA GLY A 4 -5.44 -7.50 1.24
C GLY A 4 -4.79 -6.28 0.57
N GLU A 5 -4.96 -5.08 1.13
CA GLU A 5 -4.30 -3.86 0.64
C GLU A 5 -2.82 -3.85 1.07
N ILE A 6 -2.53 -4.32 2.29
CA ILE A 6 -1.17 -4.42 2.82
C ILE A 6 -0.36 -5.43 2.01
N ILE A 7 -0.93 -6.60 1.69
CA ILE A 7 -0.26 -7.62 0.87
C ILE A 7 -0.04 -7.13 -0.57
N GLY A 8 -0.94 -6.30 -1.07
CA GLY A 8 -0.86 -5.74 -2.43
C GLY A 8 0.04 -4.51 -2.56
N LEU A 9 0.61 -4.03 -1.46
CA LEU A 9 1.37 -2.79 -1.44
C LEU A 9 2.76 -2.99 -2.04
N THR A 10 3.19 -2.06 -2.89
CA THR A 10 4.53 -2.05 -3.47
C THR A 10 5.27 -0.78 -3.08
N TRP A 11 6.60 -0.78 -3.20
CA TRP A 11 7.42 0.42 -2.93
C TRP A 11 7.08 1.62 -3.82
N LYS A 12 6.46 1.38 -4.99
CA LYS A 12 5.99 2.45 -5.89
C LYS A 12 4.76 3.19 -5.36
N ASP A 13 4.00 2.55 -4.48
CA ASP A 13 2.79 3.10 -3.89
C ASP A 13 3.10 4.00 -2.66
N ILE A 14 4.35 4.04 -2.20
CA ILE A 14 4.78 4.78 -1.02
C ILE A 14 5.57 6.02 -1.45
N ASN A 15 5.04 7.20 -1.11
CA ASN A 15 5.73 8.46 -1.29
C ASN A 15 6.42 8.87 0.02
N PHE A 16 7.73 8.66 0.09
CA PHE A 16 8.54 8.98 1.27
C PHE A 16 8.79 10.48 1.48
N ASP A 17 8.57 11.32 0.47
CA ASP A 17 8.76 12.78 0.58
C ASP A 17 7.50 13.46 1.10
N LYS A 18 6.33 12.98 0.62
CA LYS A 18 5.02 13.48 1.02
C LYS A 18 4.43 12.74 2.21
N HIS A 19 5.07 11.66 2.67
CA HIS A 19 4.58 10.77 3.72
C HIS A 19 3.17 10.24 3.41
N THR A 20 2.95 9.77 2.19
CA THR A 20 1.64 9.27 1.74
C THR A 20 1.74 7.88 1.14
N ILE A 21 0.71 7.06 1.33
CA ILE A 21 0.54 5.77 0.66
C ILE A 21 -0.68 5.84 -0.28
N ASP A 22 -0.46 5.46 -1.53
CA ASP A 22 -1.48 5.34 -2.58
C ASP A 22 -2.11 3.93 -2.56
N ILE A 23 -3.36 3.83 -2.13
CA ILE A 23 -4.08 2.55 -2.11
C ILE A 23 -4.89 2.41 -3.40
N ASN A 24 -4.27 1.81 -4.41
CA ASN A 24 -4.90 1.58 -5.72
C ASN A 24 -5.12 0.10 -6.04
N ASN A 25 -4.44 -0.80 -5.31
CA ASN A 25 -4.40 -2.22 -5.60
C ASN A 25 -4.78 -3.05 -4.36
N THR A 26 -5.39 -4.23 -4.57
CA THR A 26 -5.64 -5.19 -3.51
C THR A 26 -5.20 -6.57 -3.97
N HIS A 27 -4.42 -7.27 -3.15
CA HIS A 27 -4.11 -8.66 -3.43
C HIS A 27 -5.28 -9.55 -3.02
N GLY A 28 -5.78 -10.35 -3.97
CA GLY A 28 -6.89 -11.27 -3.76
C GLY A 28 -6.50 -12.52 -2.97
N TYR A 29 -5.92 -12.34 -1.77
CA TYR A 29 -5.28 -13.40 -0.99
C TYR A 29 -6.22 -14.58 -0.71
N LYS A 30 -7.52 -14.30 -0.48
CA LYS A 30 -8.55 -15.30 -0.15
C LYS A 30 -8.80 -16.30 -1.28
N TYR A 31 -8.58 -15.92 -2.53
CA TYR A 31 -8.86 -16.76 -3.69
C TYR A 31 -7.59 -17.11 -4.48
N ARG A 32 -6.41 -16.74 -3.97
CA ARG A 32 -5.11 -16.89 -4.66
C ARG A 32 -5.12 -16.35 -6.10
N THR A 33 -5.96 -15.37 -6.39
CA THR A 33 -6.13 -14.83 -7.76
C THR A 33 -5.08 -13.77 -8.13
N GLY A 34 -4.00 -13.67 -7.36
CA GLY A 34 -2.94 -12.68 -7.57
C GLY A 34 -3.38 -11.24 -7.30
N PHE A 35 -2.64 -10.30 -7.91
CA PHE A 35 -2.95 -8.87 -7.87
C PHE A 35 -4.23 -8.59 -8.65
N LYS A 36 -5.18 -7.92 -8.00
CA LYS A 36 -6.37 -7.40 -8.66
C LYS A 36 -6.46 -5.89 -8.41
N PRO A 37 -6.90 -5.10 -9.39
CA PRO A 37 -7.28 -3.71 -9.13
C PRO A 37 -8.33 -3.69 -8.02
N THR A 38 -8.34 -2.62 -7.22
CA THR A 38 -9.38 -2.44 -6.20
C THR A 38 -10.76 -2.60 -6.84
N LYS A 39 -11.65 -3.36 -6.20
CA LYS A 39 -12.95 -3.75 -6.77
C LYS A 39 -13.86 -2.56 -7.14
N ILE A 40 -13.63 -1.34 -6.64
CA ILE A 40 -14.48 -0.16 -6.85
C ILE A 40 -13.63 1.13 -6.74
N HIS A 41 -13.88 2.14 -7.58
CA HIS A 41 -13.24 3.47 -7.56
C HIS A 41 -13.29 4.15 -6.18
N SER A 42 -14.34 3.92 -5.39
CA SER A 42 -14.47 4.46 -4.03
C SER A 42 -13.45 3.92 -3.03
N SER A 43 -12.74 2.84 -3.38
CA SER A 43 -11.69 2.27 -2.54
C SER A 43 -10.30 2.85 -2.82
N ILE A 44 -10.16 3.62 -3.90
CA ILE A 44 -8.95 4.36 -4.23
C ILE A 44 -8.82 5.54 -3.28
N ARG A 45 -7.75 5.56 -2.50
CA ARG A 45 -7.50 6.63 -1.52
C ARG A 45 -6.02 6.82 -1.25
N LYS A 46 -5.67 8.04 -0.85
CA LYS A 46 -4.38 8.37 -0.26
C LYS A 46 -4.50 8.36 1.26
N LEU A 47 -3.53 7.74 1.91
CA LEU A 47 -3.39 7.78 3.37
C LEU A 47 -2.10 8.52 3.72
N ASP A 48 -2.22 9.47 4.64
CA ASP A 48 -1.04 10.05 5.28
C ASP A 48 -0.47 9.04 6.28
N ILE A 49 0.86 8.98 6.37
CA ILE A 49 1.58 8.12 7.31
C ILE A 49 2.46 8.97 8.21
N ASP A 50 2.60 8.54 9.46
CA ASP A 50 3.41 9.25 10.43
C ASP A 50 4.92 9.08 10.14
N PRO A 51 5.76 10.01 10.61
CA PRO A 51 7.20 9.97 10.36
C PRO A 51 7.90 8.70 10.90
N ILE A 52 7.38 8.07 11.95
CA ILE A 52 7.96 6.84 12.52
C ILE A 52 7.74 5.69 11.54
N THR A 53 6.52 5.58 11.01
CA THR A 53 6.17 4.61 9.95
C THR A 53 7.03 4.82 8.70
N VAL A 54 7.25 6.06 8.26
CA VAL A 54 8.13 6.39 7.12
C VAL A 54 9.55 5.88 7.37
N LYS A 55 10.11 6.14 8.55
CA LYS A 55 11.46 5.68 8.92
C LYS A 55 11.54 4.15 8.94
N MET A 56 10.54 3.48 9.49
CA MET A 56 10.47 2.01 9.50
C MET A 56 10.43 1.44 8.08
N LEU A 57 9.62 2.04 7.19
CA LEU A 57 9.51 1.63 5.79
C LEU A 57 10.81 1.86 5.01
N LYS A 58 11.53 2.96 5.26
CA LYS A 58 12.86 3.20 4.68
C LYS A 58 13.87 2.13 5.08
N ASN A 59 13.87 1.72 6.36
CA ASN A 59 14.75 0.65 6.83
C ASN A 59 14.41 -0.72 6.23
N LEU A 60 13.14 -0.97 5.92
CA LEU A 60 12.68 -2.22 5.30
C LEU A 60 12.96 -2.28 3.79
N LYS A 61 13.03 -1.11 3.14
CA LYS A 61 13.43 -1.01 1.74
C LYS A 61 14.95 -1.20 1.66
N TYR A 62 15.38 -2.45 1.46
CA TYR A 62 16.76 -2.75 1.11
C TYR A 62 17.05 -2.13 -0.26
N GLU A 63 17.85 -1.06 -0.28
CA GLU A 63 18.51 -0.53 -1.47
C GLU A 63 19.95 -1.04 -1.54
#